data_AF-A0A7X8WQP6-F1
#
_entry.id   AF-A0A7X8WQP6-F1
#
_cell.length_a   1.000
_cell.length_b   1.000
_cell.length_c   1.000
_cell.angle_alpha   90.00
_cell.angle_beta   90.00
_cell.angle_gamma   90.00
#
_symmetry.space_group_name_H-M   'P 1'
#
loop_
_entity.id
_entity.type
_entity.pdbx_description
1 polymer ?
#
loop_
_entity_poly.entity_id
_entity_poly.type
_entity_poly.pdbx_seq_one_letter_code
_entity_poly.pdbx_strand_id
1 'polypeptide(L)' 'MGQHNPAGLPLLWDLQGIYMATSGISAQWLMLSQAAQALQKSDLLTLVGNCKPRTQQQMRWANAQIKQLSAQILVS' A
#
# COMPACT_ATOMS: atom_id res chain seq x y z
N MET A 1 30.53 -16.61 3.57
CA MET A 1 29.63 -17.17 2.55
C MET A 1 28.41 -16.26 2.45
N GLY A 2 28.52 -15.11 1.79
CA GLY A 2 27.37 -14.22 1.53
C GLY A 2 26.85 -14.54 0.14
N GLN A 3 25.71 -15.20 0.02
CA GLN A 3 24.99 -15.25 -1.25
C GLN A 3 24.41 -13.86 -1.49
N HIS A 4 25.09 -13.08 -2.34
CA HIS A 4 24.47 -11.91 -2.94
C HIS A 4 23.22 -12.40 -3.66
N ASN A 5 22.03 -12.11 -3.12
CA ASN A 5 20.77 -12.46 -3.76
C ASN A 5 20.46 -11.36 -4.79
N PRO A 6 20.69 -11.58 -6.10
CA PRO A 6 20.50 -10.54 -7.11
C PRO A 6 19.05 -10.04 -7.20
N ALA A 7 18.09 -10.78 -6.63
CA ALA A 7 16.68 -10.42 -6.59
C ALA A 7 16.26 -9.60 -5.35
N GLY A 8 17.13 -9.42 -4.35
CA GLY A 8 16.77 -8.74 -3.10
C GLY A 8 16.41 -7.26 -3.29
N LEU A 9 17.30 -6.49 -3.92
CA LEU A 9 17.06 -5.06 -4.18
C LEU A 9 15.86 -4.81 -5.10
N PRO A 10 15.68 -5.53 -6.23
CA PRO A 10 14.47 -5.42 -7.04
C PRO A 10 13.18 -5.69 -6.27
N LEU A 11 13.13 -6.75 -5.46
CA LEU A 11 11.97 -7.06 -4.61
C LEU A 11 11.66 -5.91 -3.63
N LEU A 12 12.69 -5.33 -3.01
CA LEU A 12 12.51 -4.22 -2.08
C LEU A 12 11.96 -2.97 -2.79
N TRP A 13 12.40 -2.69 -4.02
CA TRP A 13 11.83 -1.61 -4.84
C TRP A 13 10.37 -1.87 -5.24
N ASP A 14 10.03 -3.10 -5.62
CA ASP A 14 8.64 -3.45 -5.93
C ASP A 14 7.73 -3.25 -4.71
N LEU A 15 8.16 -3.71 -3.54
CA LEU A 15 7.43 -3.49 -2.29
C LEU A 15 7.28 -2.01 -1.95
N GLN A 16 8.33 -1.21 -2.15
CA GLN A 16 8.27 0.24 -2.00
C GLN A 16 7.26 0.88 -2.97
N GLY A 17 7.27 0.45 -4.23
CA GLY A 17 6.32 0.90 -5.24
C GLY A 17 4.88 0.60 -4.85
N ILE A 18 4.59 -0.63 -4.40
CA ILE A 18 3.27 -1.03 -3.91
C ILE A 18 2.86 -0.18 -2.70
N TYR A 19 3.75 0.03 -1.74
CA TYR A 19 3.45 0.86 -0.57
C TYR A 19 3.10 2.31 -0.95
N MET A 20 3.87 2.93 -1.85
CA MET A 20 3.61 4.30 -2.29
C MET A 20 2.31 4.41 -3.08
N ALA A 21 2.07 3.50 -4.02
CA ALA A 21 0.84 3.47 -4.81
C ALA A 21 -0.41 3.30 -3.92
N THR A 22 -0.38 2.32 -3.01
CA THR A 22 -1.51 2.07 -2.10
C THR A 22 -1.73 3.21 -1.09
N SER A 23 -0.67 3.91 -0.68
CA SER A 23 -0.78 5.13 0.14
C SER A 23 -1.50 6.25 -0.62
N GLY A 24 -1.13 6.50 -1.87
CA GLY A 24 -1.80 7.47 -2.74
C GLY A 24 -3.28 7.14 -2.96
N ILE A 25 -3.58 5.88 -3.29
CA ILE A 25 -4.96 5.40 -3.47
C ILE A 25 -5.76 5.52 -2.16
N SER A 26 -5.15 5.24 -1.01
CA SER A 26 -5.81 5.42 0.30
C SER A 26 -6.19 6.90 0.55
N ALA A 27 -5.35 7.85 0.14
CA ALA A 27 -5.68 9.27 0.20
C ALA A 27 -6.82 9.64 -0.77
N GLN A 28 -6.84 9.08 -1.97
CA GLN A 28 -7.94 9.25 -2.92
C GLN A 28 -9.27 8.71 -2.37
N TRP A 29 -9.25 7.56 -1.69
CA TRP A 29 -10.44 7.03 -1.01
C TRP A 29 -10.95 7.97 0.08
N LEU A 30 -10.06 8.62 0.82
CA LEU A 30 -10.44 9.62 1.81
C LEU A 30 -11.11 10.83 1.15
N MET A 31 -10.56 11.35 0.06
CA MET A 31 -11.17 12.45 -0.70
C MET A 31 -12.54 12.07 -1.26
N LEU A 32 -12.65 10.89 -1.87
CA LEU A 32 -13.92 10.37 -2.40
C LEU A 32 -14.97 10.17 -1.30
N SER A 33 -14.58 9.66 -0.13
CA SER A 33 -15.49 9.51 0.99
C SER A 33 -16.07 10.85 1.44
N GLN A 34 -15.24 11.87 1.58
CA GLN A 34 -15.67 13.22 1.97
C GLN A 34 -16.59 13.85 0.92
N ALA A 35 -16.24 13.75 -0.37
CA ALA A 35 -17.07 14.25 -1.45
C ALA A 35 -18.44 13.54 -1.50
N ALA A 36 -18.45 12.22 -1.31
CA ALA A 36 -19.69 11.43 -1.28
C ALA A 36 -20.60 11.81 -0.10
N GLN A 37 -20.03 12.10 1.08
CA GLN A 37 -20.79 12.61 2.22
C GLN A 37 -21.40 13.99 1.92
N ALA A 38 -20.60 14.92 1.40
CA ALA A 38 -21.05 16.28 1.07
C ALA A 38 -22.16 16.29 0.01
N LEU A 39 -22.09 15.38 -0.97
CA LEU A 39 -23.08 15.23 -2.04
C LEU A 39 -24.23 14.28 -1.69
N GLN A 40 -24.26 13.72 -0.48
CA GLN A 40 -25.25 12.74 -0.02
C GLN A 40 -25.40 11.53 -0.97
N LYS A 41 -24.29 11.05 -1.53
CA LYS A 41 -24.25 9.90 -2.46
C LYS A 41 -24.01 8.60 -1.71
N SER A 42 -25.09 7.97 -1.23
CA SER A 42 -25.05 6.69 -0.48
C SER A 42 -24.32 5.58 -1.22
N ASP A 43 -24.56 5.43 -2.53
CA ASP A 43 -23.98 4.34 -3.32
C ASP A 43 -22.46 4.49 -3.44
N LEU A 44 -21.99 5.73 -3.58
CA LEU A 44 -20.57 6.05 -3.60
C LEU A 44 -19.94 5.82 -2.22
N LEU A 45 -20.64 6.11 -1.12
CA LEU A 45 -20.16 5.79 0.23
C LEU A 45 -20.01 4.29 0.44
N THR A 46 -20.98 3.49 -0.02
CA THR A 46 -20.91 2.03 0.03
C THR A 46 -19.73 1.50 -0.79
N LEU A 47 -19.54 2.01 -2.02
CA LEU A 47 -18.40 1.63 -2.86
C LEU A 47 -17.07 1.93 -2.16
N VAL A 48 -16.90 3.15 -1.65
CA VAL A 48 -15.68 3.55 -0.92
C VAL A 48 -15.48 2.69 0.32
N GLY A 49 -16.55 2.39 1.07
CA GLY A 49 -16.53 1.53 2.26
C GLY A 49 -16.06 0.10 1.96
N ASN A 50 -16.39 -0.43 0.78
CA ASN A 50 -15.98 -1.77 0.36
C ASN A 50 -14.52 -1.80 -0.16
N CYS A 51 -14.10 -0.78 -0.90
CA CYS A 51 -12.79 -0.76 -1.58
C CYS A 51 -11.64 -0.25 -0.70
N LYS A 52 -11.91 0.73 0.17
CA LYS A 52 -10.89 1.36 1.02
C LYS A 52 -10.19 0.36 1.97
N PRO A 53 -10.88 -0.54 2.68
CA PRO A 53 -10.24 -1.50 3.59
C PRO A 53 -9.25 -2.42 2.88
N ARG A 54 -9.57 -2.86 1.65
CA ARG A 54 -8.68 -3.70 0.84
C ARG A 54 -7.38 -2.98 0.48
N THR A 55 -7.48 -1.71 0.06
CA THR A 55 -6.30 -0.87 -0.25
C THR A 55 -5.43 -0.69 1.00
N GLN A 56 -6.06 -0.41 2.15
CA GLN A 56 -5.35 -0.26 3.42
C GLN A 56 -4.66 -1.57 3.87
N GLN A 57 -5.28 -2.73 3.59
CA GLN A 57 -4.67 -4.02 3.88
C GLN A 57 -3.41 -4.25 3.04
N GLN A 58 -3.47 -3.93 1.74
CA GLN A 58 -2.30 -4.03 0.85
C GLN A 58 -1.16 -3.11 1.31
N MET A 59 -1.48 -1.87 1.69
CA MET A 59 -0.50 -0.92 2.23
C MET A 59 0.16 -1.43 3.51
N ARG A 60 -0.63 -1.97 4.46
CA ARG A 60 -0.10 -2.55 5.70
C ARG A 60 0.78 -3.75 5.43
N TRP A 61 0.37 -4.63 4.51
CA TRP A 61 1.15 -5.79 4.12
C TRP A 61 2.50 -5.38 3.51
N ALA A 62 2.50 -4.44 2.56
CA ALA A 62 3.74 -3.96 1.92
C ALA A 62 4.71 -3.35 2.95
N ASN A 63 4.20 -2.53 3.88
CA ASN A 63 5.00 -1.96 4.95
C ASN A 63 5.59 -3.03 5.88
N ALA A 64 4.82 -4.07 6.22
CA ALA A 64 5.31 -5.17 7.03
C ALA A 64 6.44 -5.95 6.33
N GLN A 65 6.29 -6.24 5.03
CA GLN A 65 7.33 -6.90 4.24
C GLN A 65 8.60 -6.04 4.15
N ILE A 66 8.49 -4.73 3.91
CA ILE A 66 9.64 -3.81 3.89
C ILE A 66 10.37 -3.86 5.23
N LYS A 67 9.65 -3.77 6.36
CA LYS A 67 10.24 -3.83 7.70
C LYS A 67 10.97 -5.15 7.96
N GLN A 68 10.40 -6.26 7.51
CA GLN A 68 10.98 -7.59 7.70
C GLN A 68 12.24 -7.81 6.84
N LEU A 69 12.24 -7.34 5.59
CA LEU A 69 13.24 -7.74 4.60
C LEU A 69 14.37 -6.72 4.39
N SER A 70 14.10 -5.42 4.62
CA SER A 70 15.02 -4.33 4.28
C SER A 70 16.40 -4.48 4.92
N ALA A 71 16.47 -4.76 6.22
CA ALA A 71 17.74 -4.88 6.93
C ALA A 71 18.64 -5.97 6.31
N GLN A 72 18.09 -7.16 6.05
CA GLN A 72 18.84 -8.27 5.47
C GLN A 72 19.29 -7.96 4.04
N ILE A 73 18.40 -7.40 3.20
CA ILE A 73 18.69 -7.12 1.80
C ILE A 73 19.74 -6.01 1.64
N LEU A 74 19.68 -4.97 2.46
CA LEU A 74 20.57 -3.80 2.32
C LEU A 74 22.00 -4.03 2.82
N VAL A 75 22.22 -5.04 3.66
CA VAL A 75 23.56 -5.39 4.19
C VAL A 75 24.20 -6.60 3.51
N SER A 76 23.50 -7.24 2.56
CA SER A 76 23.94 -8.45 1.82
C SER A 76 24.71 -8.14 0.54
#